data_AF-A0A316PHB7-F1
#
_entry.id   AF-A0A316PHB7-F1
#
_cell.length_a   1.000
_cell.length_b   1.000
_cell.length_c   1.000
_cell.angle_alpha   90.00
_cell.angle_beta   90.00
_cell.angle_gamma   90.00
#
_symmetry.space_group_name_H-M   'P 1'
#
loop_
_entity.id
_entity.type
_entity.pdbx_description
1 polymer ?
#
loop_
_entity_poly.entity_id
_entity_poly.type
_entity_poly.pdbx_seq_one_letter_code
_entity_poly.pdbx_strand_id
1 'polypeptide(L)'
;MNEFQFEKLIREAAHKEKTNIPEDFNIMLKDTLNKLPEKEARKDGASGRMAGRRILTAAAVAAMLFVLLPNVSPSIAYAMEKLPVIGSVVKVITVRNYTHSDEHNDLNAAQPEIQEATAGEQQLNADVKAYVDELVQRFNDNAMDEGYYGLDVSYEVLTDNDRWFALRVNGCQVMASGYEFSRCYNIDKTTGKYVKLADLFKEGSDYVAAIEKDIFAQMKARMASDANLTYWMEDDAEFHVDYDALITRDGAFYIDKDGRLVVCFDEYDVAPGAMGAQSFTVSREAIAGLLR
;
A
#
# COMPACT_ATOMS: atom_id res chain seq x y z
N MET A 1 -8.24 18.91 -2.71
CA MET A 1 -9.60 19.03 -3.29
C MET A 1 -10.60 18.85 -2.16
N ASN A 2 -11.62 19.70 -2.04
CA ASN A 2 -12.61 19.53 -0.97
C ASN A 2 -13.70 18.52 -1.38
N GLU A 3 -14.38 17.94 -0.39
CA GLU A 3 -15.44 16.93 -0.54
C GLU A 3 -16.52 17.35 -1.57
N PHE A 4 -16.81 18.64 -1.61
CA PHE A 4 -17.80 19.23 -2.53
C PHE A 4 -17.36 19.21 -4.00
N GLN A 5 -16.08 19.46 -4.28
CA GLN A 5 -15.55 19.40 -5.64
C GLN A 5 -15.42 17.96 -6.14
N PHE A 6 -15.12 17.02 -5.24
CA PHE A 6 -15.14 15.59 -5.52
C PHE A 6 -16.55 15.10 -5.88
N GLU A 7 -17.54 15.45 -5.06
CA GLU A 7 -18.94 15.10 -5.31
C GLU A 7 -19.45 15.66 -6.65
N LYS A 8 -19.05 16.90 -6.97
CA LYS A 8 -19.43 17.54 -8.23
C LYS A 8 -18.85 16.82 -9.46
N LEU A 9 -17.59 16.42 -9.41
CA LEU A 9 -16.94 15.69 -10.50
C LEU A 9 -17.58 14.31 -10.72
N ILE A 10 -17.90 13.59 -9.65
CA ILE A 10 -18.59 12.29 -9.70
C ILE A 10 -19.98 12.48 -10.33
N ARG A 11 -20.74 13.49 -9.92
CA ARG A 11 -22.07 13.79 -10.47
C ARG A 11 -22.03 14.19 -11.93
N GLU A 12 -21.05 14.99 -12.35
CA GLU A 12 -20.87 15.40 -13.74
C GLU A 12 -20.45 14.23 -14.65
N ALA A 13 -19.64 13.30 -14.13
CA ALA A 13 -19.28 12.07 -14.84
C ALA A 13 -20.50 11.13 -14.99
N ALA A 14 -21.26 10.91 -13.91
CA ALA A 14 -22.46 10.08 -13.91
C ALA A 14 -23.57 10.61 -14.85
N HIS A 15 -23.68 11.94 -15.01
CA HIS A 15 -24.70 12.55 -15.87
C HIS A 15 -24.39 12.48 -17.37
N LYS A 16 -23.14 12.24 -17.78
CA LYS A 16 -22.74 12.20 -19.19
C LYS A 16 -22.94 10.85 -19.87
N GLU A 17 -23.23 9.79 -19.11
CA GLU A 17 -23.43 8.45 -19.65
C GLU A 17 -24.92 8.15 -19.90
N LYS A 18 -25.24 7.66 -21.11
CA LYS A 18 -26.53 7.02 -21.39
C LYS A 18 -26.45 5.60 -20.82
N THR A 19 -27.02 5.45 -19.64
CA THR A 19 -26.96 4.27 -18.79
C THR A 19 -27.52 3.01 -19.47
N ASN A 20 -26.70 1.97 -19.54
CA ASN A 20 -27.17 0.59 -19.38
C ASN A 20 -26.55 0.09 -18.07
N ILE A 21 -27.03 0.62 -16.95
CA ILE A 21 -26.61 0.21 -15.61
C ILE A 21 -27.10 -1.24 -15.42
N PRO A 22 -26.20 -2.22 -15.18
CA PRO A 22 -26.62 -3.59 -14.89
C PRO A 22 -27.59 -3.62 -13.71
N GLU A 23 -28.67 -4.40 -13.81
CA GLU A 23 -29.72 -4.50 -12.78
C GLU A 23 -29.12 -4.78 -11.39
N ASP A 24 -28.07 -5.59 -11.36
CA ASP A 24 -27.33 -6.00 -10.16
C ASP A 24 -26.65 -4.83 -9.44
N PHE A 25 -26.16 -3.83 -10.20
CA PHE A 25 -25.58 -2.61 -9.62
C PHE A 25 -26.66 -1.77 -8.95
N ASN A 26 -27.85 -1.67 -9.53
CA ASN A 26 -28.97 -0.94 -8.92
C ASN A 26 -29.45 -1.61 -7.63
N ILE A 27 -29.46 -2.94 -7.60
CA ILE A 27 -29.82 -3.72 -6.41
C ILE A 27 -28.77 -3.51 -5.31
N MET A 28 -27.49 -3.66 -5.65
CA MET A 28 -26.38 -3.49 -4.72
C MET A 28 -26.26 -2.05 -4.20
N LEU A 29 -26.44 -1.05 -5.07
CA LEU A 29 -26.43 0.36 -4.69
C LEU A 29 -27.59 0.68 -3.73
N LYS A 30 -28.81 0.19 -4.01
CA LYS A 30 -29.96 0.36 -3.11
C LYS A 30 -29.73 -0.34 -1.77
N ASP A 31 -29.21 -1.56 -1.78
CA ASP A 31 -28.88 -2.29 -0.55
C ASP A 31 -27.80 -1.57 0.27
N THR A 32 -26.81 -0.98 -0.41
CA THR A 32 -25.73 -0.24 0.25
C THR A 32 -26.23 1.09 0.81
N LEU A 33 -27.03 1.84 0.05
CA LEU A 33 -27.66 3.09 0.50
C LEU A 33 -28.63 2.86 1.68
N ASN A 34 -29.36 1.75 1.67
CA ASN A 34 -30.23 1.34 2.77
C ASN A 34 -29.46 0.88 4.02
N LYS A 35 -28.22 0.41 3.86
CA LYS A 35 -27.32 0.03 4.97
C LYS A 35 -26.54 1.20 5.54
N LEU A 36 -26.49 2.33 4.84
CA LEU A 36 -25.95 3.58 5.37
C LEU A 36 -26.99 4.21 6.31
N PRO A 37 -26.63 4.57 7.55
CA PRO A 37 -27.57 5.22 8.45
C PRO A 37 -27.99 6.57 7.85
N GLU A 38 -29.29 6.77 7.65
CA GLU A 38 -29.86 8.04 7.18
C GLU A 38 -29.34 9.19 8.07
N LYS A 39 -28.79 10.23 7.43
CA LYS A 39 -28.44 11.48 8.11
C LYS A 39 -29.73 12.16 8.57
N GLU A 40 -30.23 11.82 9.74
CA GLU A 40 -31.02 12.78 10.51
C GLU A 40 -30.06 13.78 11.16
N ALA A 41 -30.07 15.00 10.63
CA ALA A 41 -29.42 16.12 11.27
C ALA A 41 -30.21 16.49 12.54
N ARG A 42 -29.82 15.94 13.71
CA ARG A 42 -30.10 16.60 14.99
C ARG A 42 -29.20 16.19 16.17
N LYS A 43 -28.91 17.26 16.90
CA LYS A 43 -28.19 17.53 18.15
C LYS A 43 -28.13 16.44 19.23
N ASP A 44 -26.97 16.50 19.90
CA ASP A 44 -26.66 16.19 21.29
C ASP A 44 -26.08 14.81 21.63
N GLY A 45 -25.15 14.84 22.59
CA GLY A 45 -24.04 13.92 22.69
C GLY A 45 -24.38 12.53 23.24
N ALA A 46 -23.68 11.51 22.74
CA ALA A 46 -23.20 10.38 23.54
C ALA A 46 -22.31 9.40 22.73
N SER A 47 -21.22 8.98 23.39
CA SER A 47 -20.47 7.71 23.22
C SER A 47 -19.56 7.51 22.00
N GLY A 48 -18.25 7.59 22.25
CA GLY A 48 -17.16 7.38 21.27
C GLY A 48 -17.08 5.98 20.65
N ARG A 49 -17.88 5.00 21.10
CA ARG A 49 -17.95 3.65 20.49
C ARG A 49 -18.76 3.59 19.20
N MET A 50 -19.78 4.46 19.04
CA MET A 50 -20.65 4.44 17.88
C MET A 50 -20.07 5.24 16.70
N ALA A 51 -19.31 6.31 16.99
CA ALA A 51 -18.53 7.04 16.00
C ALA A 51 -17.46 6.15 15.34
N GLY A 52 -16.74 5.34 16.14
CA GLY A 52 -15.75 4.39 15.62
C GLY A 52 -16.35 3.35 14.67
N ARG A 53 -17.50 2.74 15.03
CA ARG A 53 -18.20 1.79 14.14
C ARG A 53 -18.69 2.45 12.86
N ARG A 54 -19.20 3.69 12.93
CA ARG A 54 -19.68 4.45 11.76
C ARG A 54 -18.56 4.80 10.79
N ILE A 55 -17.39 5.22 11.31
CA ILE A 55 -16.18 5.48 10.51
C ILE A 55 -15.68 4.19 9.86
N LEU A 56 -15.64 3.07 10.60
CA LEU A 56 -15.25 1.77 10.05
C LEU A 56 -16.20 1.27 8.95
N THR A 57 -17.52 1.39 9.13
CA THR A 57 -18.48 1.03 8.07
C THR A 57 -18.40 1.95 6.85
N ALA A 58 -18.16 3.26 7.04
CA ALA A 58 -18.00 4.18 5.92
C ALA A 58 -16.71 3.90 5.13
N ALA A 59 -15.60 3.59 5.82
CA ALA A 59 -14.35 3.18 5.19
C ALA A 59 -14.50 1.85 4.44
N ALA A 60 -15.18 0.86 5.01
CA ALA A 60 -15.43 -0.42 4.34
C ALA A 60 -16.32 -0.28 3.10
N VAL A 61 -17.34 0.58 3.14
CA VAL A 61 -18.20 0.88 1.98
C VAL A 61 -17.42 1.67 0.92
N ALA A 62 -16.59 2.64 1.31
CA ALA A 62 -15.72 3.36 0.38
C ALA A 62 -14.68 2.45 -0.28
N ALA A 63 -14.07 1.53 0.49
CA ALA A 63 -13.15 0.52 -0.04
C ALA A 63 -13.86 -0.43 -1.01
N MET A 64 -15.07 -0.89 -0.67
CA MET A 64 -15.89 -1.74 -1.54
C MET A 64 -16.30 -1.00 -2.83
N LEU A 65 -16.69 0.28 -2.73
CA LEU A 65 -16.96 1.12 -3.91
C LEU A 65 -15.69 1.35 -4.75
N PHE A 66 -14.52 1.49 -4.13
CA PHE A 66 -13.25 1.61 -4.85
C PHE A 66 -12.88 0.34 -5.63
N VAL A 67 -13.23 -0.83 -5.10
CA VAL A 67 -13.04 -2.13 -5.79
C VAL A 67 -14.08 -2.33 -6.90
N LEU A 68 -15.32 -1.89 -6.69
CA LEU A 68 -16.42 -2.15 -7.62
C LEU A 68 -16.52 -1.13 -8.75
N LEU A 69 -16.28 0.16 -8.48
CA LEU A 69 -16.52 1.25 -9.45
C LEU A 69 -15.66 1.18 -10.73
N PRO A 70 -14.37 0.78 -10.69
CA PRO A 70 -13.58 0.60 -11.91
C PRO A 70 -14.19 -0.46 -12.84
N ASN A 71 -14.86 -1.47 -12.27
CA ASN A 71 -15.49 -2.55 -13.03
C ASN A 71 -16.88 -2.20 -13.58
N VAL A 72 -17.42 -1.00 -13.28
CA VAL A 72 -18.76 -0.57 -13.73
C VAL A 72 -18.73 -0.05 -15.17
N SER A 73 -17.72 0.74 -15.52
CA SER A 73 -17.51 1.16 -16.90
C SER A 73 -16.08 1.65 -17.14
N PRO A 74 -15.55 1.51 -18.38
CA PRO A 74 -14.21 2.01 -18.72
C PRO A 74 -14.04 3.51 -18.48
N SER A 75 -15.12 4.30 -18.53
CA SER A 75 -15.10 5.75 -18.34
C SER A 75 -14.96 6.14 -16.86
N ILE A 76 -15.58 5.38 -15.94
CA ILE A 76 -15.45 5.56 -14.49
C ILE A 76 -14.07 5.12 -14.02
N ALA A 77 -13.58 3.97 -14.49
CA ALA A 77 -12.19 3.53 -14.25
C ALA A 77 -11.19 4.62 -14.65
N TYR A 78 -11.32 5.14 -15.88
CA TYR A 78 -10.45 6.19 -16.40
C TYR A 78 -10.52 7.51 -15.60
N ALA A 79 -11.70 7.86 -15.09
CA ALA A 79 -11.85 9.05 -14.25
C ALA A 79 -11.21 8.85 -12.86
N MET A 80 -11.32 7.66 -12.29
CA MET A 80 -10.75 7.32 -10.99
C MET A 80 -9.23 7.22 -11.01
N GLU A 81 -8.63 6.69 -12.10
CA GLU A 81 -7.17 6.69 -12.30
C GLU A 81 -6.57 8.09 -12.14
N LYS A 82 -7.27 9.13 -12.61
CA LYS A 82 -6.76 10.50 -12.59
C LYS A 82 -6.97 11.24 -11.27
N LEU A 83 -7.59 10.59 -10.28
CA LEU A 83 -7.81 11.24 -8.99
C LEU A 83 -6.55 11.16 -8.12
N PRO A 84 -6.18 12.27 -7.48
CA PRO A 84 -5.09 12.24 -6.52
C PRO A 84 -5.51 11.47 -5.26
N VAL A 85 -4.53 10.86 -4.60
CA VAL A 85 -4.74 10.25 -3.27
C VAL A 85 -5.33 11.30 -2.32
N ILE A 86 -6.43 10.95 -1.66
CA ILE A 86 -7.18 11.88 -0.81
C ILE A 86 -6.45 12.02 0.54
N GLY A 87 -6.03 13.24 0.88
CA GLY A 87 -5.42 13.57 2.18
C GLY A 87 -3.92 13.85 2.15
N SER A 88 -3.24 13.63 1.03
CA SER A 88 -1.83 13.98 0.86
C SER A 88 -1.65 15.46 0.48
N VAL A 89 -0.61 16.08 1.04
CA VAL A 89 -0.04 17.38 0.65
C VAL A 89 0.65 17.24 -0.72
N VAL A 90 1.40 16.15 -0.91
CA VAL A 90 2.03 15.76 -2.18
C VAL A 90 0.98 15.10 -3.08
N LYS A 91 0.79 15.63 -4.28
CA LYS A 91 -0.24 15.14 -5.20
C LYS A 91 0.27 13.91 -5.96
N VAL A 92 -0.18 12.72 -5.55
CA VAL A 92 0.10 11.45 -6.25
C VAL A 92 -1.12 11.03 -7.06
N ILE A 93 -0.97 10.77 -8.35
CA ILE A 93 -2.04 10.28 -9.25
C ILE A 93 -1.63 8.96 -9.92
N THR A 94 -2.58 8.18 -10.42
CA THR A 94 -2.26 7.08 -11.34
C THR A 94 -2.07 7.68 -12.74
N VAL A 95 -0.87 7.57 -13.30
CA VAL A 95 -0.58 8.09 -14.65
C VAL A 95 -0.80 7.05 -15.74
N ARG A 96 -0.75 5.77 -15.36
CA ARG A 96 -1.02 4.64 -16.24
C ARG A 96 -1.56 3.49 -15.42
N ASN A 97 -2.54 2.78 -15.97
CA ASN A 97 -3.00 1.52 -15.45
C ASN A 97 -2.83 0.46 -16.55
N TYR A 98 -2.22 -0.67 -16.22
CA TYR A 98 -2.08 -1.81 -17.11
C TYR A 98 -3.14 -2.83 -16.74
N THR A 99 -3.99 -3.20 -17.69
CA THR A 99 -5.06 -4.16 -17.46
C THR A 99 -5.02 -5.25 -18.52
N HIS A 100 -5.12 -6.51 -18.09
CA HIS A 100 -5.33 -7.67 -18.96
C HIS A 100 -6.21 -8.67 -18.23
N SER A 101 -7.12 -9.33 -18.93
CA SER A 101 -7.97 -10.36 -18.31
C SER A 101 -8.40 -11.36 -19.39
N ASP A 102 -8.06 -12.63 -19.19
CA ASP A 102 -8.51 -13.76 -20.02
C ASP A 102 -8.96 -14.95 -19.14
N GLU A 103 -9.12 -16.15 -19.71
CA GLU A 103 -9.61 -17.33 -18.98
C GLU A 103 -8.67 -17.77 -17.85
N HIS A 104 -7.39 -17.45 -17.96
CA HIS A 104 -6.36 -18.02 -17.09
C HIS A 104 -5.48 -16.94 -16.43
N ASN A 105 -5.40 -15.74 -16.99
CA ASN A 105 -4.53 -14.68 -16.51
C ASN A 105 -5.29 -13.37 -16.22
N ASP A 106 -4.85 -12.67 -15.18
CA ASP A 106 -5.38 -11.37 -14.81
C ASP A 106 -4.25 -10.41 -14.39
N LEU A 107 -4.23 -9.22 -14.98
CA LEU A 107 -3.31 -8.13 -14.65
C LEU A 107 -4.12 -6.90 -14.32
N ASN A 108 -3.83 -6.30 -13.18
CA ASN A 108 -4.22 -4.94 -12.84
C ASN A 108 -3.04 -4.25 -12.18
N ALA A 109 -2.35 -3.34 -12.89
CA ALA A 109 -1.18 -2.68 -12.35
C ALA A 109 -1.24 -1.15 -12.49
N ALA A 110 -1.46 -0.49 -11.36
CA ALA A 110 -1.49 0.96 -11.27
C ALA A 110 -0.07 1.54 -11.12
N GLN A 111 0.32 2.42 -12.03
CA GLN A 111 1.56 3.18 -11.98
C GLN A 111 1.31 4.57 -11.37
N PRO A 112 1.73 4.83 -10.12
CA PRO A 112 1.62 6.16 -9.52
C PRO A 112 2.70 7.11 -10.02
N GLU A 113 2.40 8.41 -9.96
CA GLU A 113 3.36 9.48 -10.17
C GLU A 113 3.05 10.68 -9.26
N ILE A 114 4.10 11.23 -8.65
CA ILE A 114 4.05 12.53 -7.97
C ILE A 114 4.00 13.64 -9.02
N GLN A 115 2.96 14.47 -8.96
CA GLN A 115 2.78 15.63 -9.82
C GLN A 115 3.58 16.83 -9.30
N GLU A 116 4.06 17.68 -10.21
CA GLU A 116 4.89 18.86 -9.88
C GLU A 116 6.14 18.50 -9.05
N ALA A 117 6.72 17.32 -9.35
CA ALA A 117 7.80 16.71 -8.58
C ALA A 117 9.09 17.56 -8.53
N THR A 118 9.63 17.68 -7.33
CA THR A 118 11.00 18.13 -7.05
C THR A 118 12.03 17.09 -7.50
N ALA A 119 13.32 17.42 -7.47
CA ALA A 119 14.38 16.54 -7.99
C ALA A 119 14.40 15.14 -7.35
N GLY A 120 14.25 15.04 -6.02
CA GLY A 120 14.18 13.74 -5.34
C GLY A 120 12.92 12.96 -5.71
N GLU A 121 11.78 13.64 -5.86
CA GLU A 121 10.51 13.04 -6.27
C GLU A 121 10.54 12.59 -7.74
N GLN A 122 11.29 13.27 -8.61
CA GLN A 122 11.51 12.83 -9.99
C GLN A 122 12.31 11.53 -10.06
N GLN A 123 13.33 11.38 -9.22
CA GLN A 123 14.07 10.12 -9.10
C GLN A 123 13.15 9.01 -8.58
N LEU A 124 12.34 9.30 -7.56
CA LEU A 124 11.33 8.35 -7.06
C LEU A 124 10.35 7.94 -8.16
N ASN A 125 9.80 8.89 -8.93
CA ASN A 125 8.90 8.59 -10.05
C ASN A 125 9.57 7.67 -11.09
N ALA A 126 10.84 7.91 -11.39
CA ALA A 126 11.59 7.06 -12.33
C ALA A 126 11.78 5.63 -11.78
N ASP A 127 12.16 5.49 -10.52
CA ASP A 127 12.32 4.19 -9.86
C ASP A 127 10.98 3.42 -9.77
N VAL A 128 9.89 4.11 -9.41
CA VAL A 128 8.53 3.55 -9.39
C VAL A 128 8.13 3.06 -10.77
N LYS A 129 8.32 3.89 -11.81
CA LYS A 129 8.02 3.50 -13.18
C LYS A 129 8.79 2.25 -13.59
N ALA A 130 10.10 2.23 -13.35
CA ALA A 130 10.93 1.09 -13.69
C ALA A 130 10.48 -0.19 -12.97
N TYR A 131 10.09 -0.08 -11.70
CA TYR A 131 9.60 -1.21 -10.93
C TYR A 131 8.25 -1.73 -11.44
N VAL A 132 7.28 -0.85 -11.71
CA VAL A 132 5.99 -1.27 -12.28
C VAL A 132 6.15 -1.87 -13.67
N ASP A 133 7.00 -1.30 -14.52
CA ASP A 133 7.32 -1.87 -15.84
C ASP A 133 7.94 -3.28 -15.71
N GLU A 134 8.82 -3.50 -14.73
CA GLU A 134 9.41 -4.81 -14.44
C GLU A 134 8.33 -5.83 -14.03
N LEU A 135 7.39 -5.45 -13.16
CA LEU A 135 6.30 -6.31 -12.72
C LEU A 135 5.37 -6.68 -13.88
N VAL A 136 5.05 -5.72 -14.75
CA VAL A 136 4.25 -5.97 -15.96
C VAL A 136 4.99 -6.87 -16.94
N GLN A 137 6.31 -6.69 -17.10
CA GLN A 137 7.10 -7.59 -17.95
C GLN A 137 7.11 -9.02 -17.39
N ARG A 138 7.27 -9.16 -16.07
CA ARG A 138 7.21 -10.46 -15.38
C ARG A 138 5.86 -11.15 -15.61
N PHE A 139 4.75 -10.41 -15.50
CA PHE A 139 3.43 -10.93 -15.85
C PHE A 139 3.41 -11.46 -17.29
N ASN A 140 3.86 -10.67 -18.26
CA ASN A 140 3.85 -11.07 -19.67
C ASN A 140 4.67 -12.34 -19.91
N ASP A 141 5.85 -12.46 -19.30
CA ASP A 141 6.72 -13.62 -19.44
C ASP A 141 6.07 -14.89 -18.88
N ASN A 142 5.39 -14.81 -17.73
CA ASN A 142 4.78 -15.98 -17.07
C ASN A 142 3.41 -16.35 -17.66
N ALA A 143 2.59 -15.37 -18.03
CA ALA A 143 1.26 -15.59 -18.61
C ALA A 143 1.33 -16.35 -19.96
N MET A 144 2.41 -16.15 -20.73
CA MET A 144 2.60 -16.84 -22.00
C MET A 144 3.04 -18.31 -21.84
N ASP A 145 3.66 -18.68 -20.71
CA ASP A 145 4.30 -19.99 -20.49
C ASP A 145 3.47 -20.94 -19.61
N GLU A 146 2.90 -20.48 -18.48
CA GLU A 146 2.30 -21.35 -17.45
C GLU A 146 0.76 -21.35 -17.44
N GLY A 147 0.13 -20.47 -18.22
CA GLY A 147 -1.30 -20.39 -18.37
C GLY A 147 -2.01 -19.67 -17.23
N TYR A 148 -1.73 -19.94 -15.95
CA TYR A 148 -2.47 -19.35 -14.81
C TYR A 148 -1.64 -18.39 -13.96
N TYR A 149 -1.81 -17.08 -14.20
CA TYR A 149 -1.05 -16.06 -13.49
C TYR A 149 -1.88 -14.79 -13.24
N GLY A 150 -2.01 -14.43 -11.97
CA GLY A 150 -2.64 -13.19 -11.52
C GLY A 150 -1.61 -12.21 -10.96
N LEU A 151 -1.72 -10.93 -11.32
CA LEU A 151 -0.92 -9.86 -10.72
C LEU A 151 -1.76 -8.60 -10.48
N ASP A 152 -1.91 -8.24 -9.20
CA ASP A 152 -2.41 -6.93 -8.79
C ASP A 152 -1.24 -6.08 -8.30
N VAL A 153 -1.13 -4.85 -8.81
CA VAL A 153 -0.19 -3.83 -8.34
C VAL A 153 -0.96 -2.57 -7.99
N SER A 154 -0.87 -2.17 -6.73
CA SER A 154 -1.50 -0.98 -6.18
C SER A 154 -0.49 -0.10 -5.45
N TYR A 155 -0.91 1.05 -4.96
CA TYR A 155 -0.03 1.92 -4.19
C TYR A 155 -0.75 2.67 -3.07
N GLU A 156 0.02 3.08 -2.07
CA GLU A 156 -0.46 3.77 -0.89
C GLU A 156 0.53 4.86 -0.46
N VAL A 157 0.03 6.05 -0.10
CA VAL A 157 0.81 7.07 0.58
C VAL A 157 0.78 6.77 2.08
N LEU A 158 1.89 6.26 2.62
CA LEU A 158 2.02 5.85 4.02
C LEU A 158 2.23 7.05 4.96
N THR A 159 3.01 8.03 4.51
CA THR A 159 3.34 9.23 5.26
C THR A 159 3.34 10.42 4.33
N ASP A 160 2.74 11.53 4.78
CA ASP A 160 2.89 12.83 4.15
C ASP A 160 2.68 13.93 5.18
N ASN A 161 3.79 14.40 5.75
CA ASN A 161 3.80 15.50 6.72
C ASN A 161 4.86 16.55 6.33
N ASP A 162 5.20 17.49 7.21
CA ASP A 162 6.15 18.56 6.88
C ASP A 162 7.59 18.07 6.64
N ARG A 163 7.93 16.85 7.09
CA ARG A 163 9.28 16.29 7.03
C ARG A 163 9.42 15.10 6.09
N TRP A 164 8.45 14.20 6.10
CA TRP A 164 8.55 12.93 5.40
C TRP A 164 7.40 12.78 4.41
N PHE A 165 7.73 12.24 3.25
CA PHE A 165 6.78 11.62 2.35
C PHE A 165 7.22 10.17 2.14
N ALA A 166 6.28 9.23 2.24
CA ALA A 166 6.52 7.81 2.00
C ALA A 166 5.42 7.23 1.10
N LEU A 167 5.83 6.60 0.00
CA LEU A 167 4.96 5.88 -0.94
C LEU A 167 5.32 4.40 -0.88
N ARG A 168 4.31 3.53 -0.88
CA ARG A 168 4.49 2.10 -1.03
C ARG A 168 3.76 1.63 -2.29
N VAL A 169 4.47 0.87 -3.12
CA VAL A 169 3.87 0.07 -4.19
C VAL A 169 3.68 -1.33 -3.62
N ASN A 170 2.44 -1.83 -3.62
CA ASN A 170 2.08 -3.18 -3.19
C ASN A 170 1.89 -4.05 -4.43
N GLY A 171 2.32 -5.30 -4.36
CA GLY A 171 2.03 -6.32 -5.34
C GLY A 171 1.42 -7.56 -4.70
N CYS A 172 0.49 -8.19 -5.38
CA CYS A 172 -0.02 -9.50 -5.05
C CYS A 172 0.03 -10.37 -6.31
N GLN A 173 0.90 -11.37 -6.29
CA GLN A 173 0.97 -12.37 -7.34
C GLN A 173 0.15 -13.59 -6.92
N VAL A 174 -0.70 -14.11 -7.81
CA VAL A 174 -1.54 -15.28 -7.55
C VAL A 174 -1.29 -16.34 -8.61
N MET A 175 -0.91 -17.53 -8.16
CA MET A 175 -0.87 -18.74 -8.99
C MET A 175 -1.65 -19.82 -8.25
N ALA A 176 -0.96 -20.80 -7.64
CA ALA A 176 -1.56 -21.74 -6.71
C ALA A 176 -1.89 -21.11 -5.34
N SER A 177 -1.08 -20.14 -4.91
CA SER A 177 -1.27 -19.33 -3.70
C SER A 177 -1.02 -17.86 -4.02
N GLY A 178 -1.42 -16.98 -3.12
CA GLY A 178 -1.00 -15.59 -3.10
C GLY A 178 0.47 -15.45 -2.66
N TYR A 179 1.12 -14.40 -3.14
CA TYR A 179 2.40 -13.91 -2.70
C TYR A 179 2.32 -12.37 -2.64
N GLU A 180 2.19 -11.84 -1.43
CA GLU A 180 2.19 -10.41 -1.16
C GLU A 180 3.62 -9.87 -1.07
N PHE A 181 3.92 -8.81 -1.81
CA PHE A 181 5.21 -8.12 -1.76
C PHE A 181 5.03 -6.61 -1.83
N SER A 182 6.04 -5.86 -1.41
CA SER A 182 5.98 -4.40 -1.48
C SER A 182 7.33 -3.74 -1.66
N ARG A 183 7.32 -2.54 -2.23
CA ARG A 183 8.48 -1.65 -2.32
C ARG A 183 8.11 -0.26 -1.82
N CYS A 184 8.87 0.21 -0.83
CA CYS A 184 8.67 1.51 -0.20
C CYS A 184 9.68 2.54 -0.72
N TYR A 185 9.25 3.79 -0.78
CA TYR A 185 10.02 4.94 -1.26
C TYR A 185 9.88 6.10 -0.29
N ASN A 186 10.98 6.76 0.06
CA ASN A 186 11.02 7.77 1.12
C ASN A 186 11.65 9.06 0.62
N ILE A 187 10.98 10.19 0.84
CA ILE A 187 11.50 11.54 0.58
C ILE A 187 11.64 12.27 1.92
N ASP A 188 12.84 12.76 2.20
CA ASP A 188 13.03 13.79 3.23
C ASP A 188 12.70 15.15 2.61
N LYS A 189 11.52 15.68 2.92
CA LYS A 189 10.98 16.94 2.38
C LYS A 189 11.78 18.16 2.85
N THR A 190 12.57 18.04 3.92
CA THR A 190 13.45 19.13 4.38
C THR A 190 14.69 19.29 3.49
N THR A 191 15.15 18.19 2.89
CA THR A 191 16.31 18.18 1.99
C THR A 191 15.92 18.01 0.52
N GLY A 192 14.67 17.61 0.24
CA GLY A 192 14.17 17.26 -1.09
C GLY A 192 14.81 16.00 -1.67
N LYS A 193 15.41 15.15 -0.83
CA LYS A 193 16.16 13.95 -1.28
C LYS A 193 15.33 12.69 -1.16
N TYR A 194 15.52 11.81 -2.15
CA TYR A 194 15.13 10.41 -2.06
C TYR A 194 16.12 9.65 -1.18
N VAL A 195 15.61 9.01 -0.13
CA VAL A 195 16.37 8.48 1.00
C VAL A 195 16.41 6.95 0.93
N LYS A 196 17.62 6.39 0.93
CA LYS A 196 17.88 4.96 1.13
C LYS A 196 18.13 4.66 2.60
N LEU A 197 18.04 3.39 3.01
CA LEU A 197 18.12 3.00 4.43
C LEU A 197 19.42 3.49 5.07
N ALA A 198 20.56 3.27 4.40
CA ALA A 198 21.88 3.68 4.84
C ALA A 198 22.04 5.20 5.04
N ASP A 199 21.24 6.02 4.37
CA ASP A 199 21.32 7.49 4.50
C ASP A 199 20.85 7.98 5.87
N LEU A 200 20.05 7.19 6.58
CA LEU A 200 19.57 7.50 7.94
C LEU A 200 20.67 7.34 9.00
N PHE A 201 21.73 6.61 8.69
CA PHE A 201 22.72 6.14 9.66
C PHE A 201 24.12 6.68 9.40
N LYS A 202 24.91 6.85 10.46
CA LYS A 202 26.31 7.26 10.37
C LYS A 202 27.06 6.27 9.47
N GLU A 203 27.97 6.81 8.67
CA GLU A 203 28.82 6.00 7.80
C GLU A 203 29.60 4.96 8.63
N GLY A 204 29.61 3.70 8.17
CA GLY A 204 30.26 2.59 8.86
C GLY A 204 29.59 2.13 10.16
N SER A 205 28.39 2.63 10.50
CA SER A 205 27.64 2.12 11.65
C SER A 205 27.03 0.75 11.39
N ASP A 206 26.93 -0.05 12.44
CA ASP A 206 26.38 -1.41 12.41
C ASP A 206 24.85 -1.40 12.60
N TYR A 207 24.16 -0.60 11.77
CA TYR A 207 22.72 -0.38 11.91
C TYR A 207 21.89 -1.61 11.53
N VAL A 208 22.38 -2.46 10.62
CA VAL A 208 21.67 -3.68 10.20
C VAL A 208 21.57 -4.65 11.37
N ALA A 209 22.67 -4.96 12.06
CA ALA A 209 22.65 -5.82 13.25
C ALA A 209 21.78 -5.25 14.39
N ALA A 210 21.76 -3.93 14.55
CA ALA A 210 20.91 -3.28 15.56
C ALA A 210 19.40 -3.40 15.22
N ILE A 211 19.04 -3.26 13.94
CA ILE A 211 17.67 -3.44 13.45
C ILE A 211 17.26 -4.91 13.59
N GLU A 212 18.10 -5.83 13.13
CA GLU A 212 17.86 -7.28 13.18
C GLU A 212 17.60 -7.74 14.62
N LYS A 213 18.48 -7.36 15.56
CA LYS A 213 18.33 -7.67 16.98
C LYS A 213 17.00 -7.18 17.57
N ASP A 214 16.57 -5.97 17.19
CA ASP A 214 15.29 -5.43 17.64
C ASP A 214 14.10 -6.21 17.05
N ILE A 215 14.16 -6.54 15.77
CA ILE A 215 13.14 -7.33 15.06
C ILE A 215 12.99 -8.72 15.68
N PHE A 216 14.09 -9.43 15.98
CA PHE A 216 14.02 -10.73 16.65
C PHE A 216 13.44 -10.64 18.07
N ALA A 217 13.76 -9.59 18.82
CA ALA A 217 13.14 -9.35 20.12
C ALA A 217 11.62 -9.17 19.99
N GLN A 218 11.17 -8.45 18.96
CA GLN A 218 9.74 -8.29 18.65
C GLN A 218 9.08 -9.59 18.21
N MET A 219 9.69 -10.36 17.31
CA MET A 219 9.17 -11.66 16.86
C MET A 219 8.99 -12.61 18.04
N LYS A 220 10.00 -12.71 18.92
CA LYS A 220 9.93 -13.52 20.14
C LYS A 220 8.80 -13.07 21.08
N ALA A 221 8.61 -11.77 21.25
CA ALA A 221 7.53 -11.23 22.05
C ALA A 221 6.15 -11.54 21.45
N ARG A 222 5.99 -11.40 20.12
CA ARG A 222 4.76 -11.73 19.39
C ARG A 222 4.39 -13.20 19.57
N MET A 223 5.33 -14.13 19.33
CA MET A 223 5.11 -15.57 19.51
C MET A 223 4.82 -15.97 20.96
N ALA A 224 5.42 -15.28 21.94
CA ALA A 224 5.10 -15.51 23.35
C ALA A 224 3.67 -15.06 23.72
N SER A 225 3.11 -14.09 22.98
CA SER A 225 1.76 -13.57 23.21
C SER A 225 0.66 -14.27 22.41
N ASP A 226 1.00 -14.93 21.30
CA ASP A 226 0.07 -15.66 20.45
C ASP A 226 0.76 -16.89 19.86
N ALA A 227 0.29 -18.07 20.28
CA ALA A 227 0.83 -19.35 19.86
C ALA A 227 0.54 -19.72 18.40
N ASN A 228 -0.28 -18.93 17.69
CA ASN A 228 -0.55 -19.13 16.26
C ASN A 228 0.46 -18.39 15.36
N LEU A 229 1.34 -17.57 15.94
CA LEU A 229 2.38 -16.86 15.19
C LEU A 229 3.66 -17.68 15.16
N THR A 230 4.29 -17.73 13.99
CA THR A 230 5.56 -18.44 13.76
C THR A 230 6.48 -17.57 12.91
N TYR A 231 7.68 -17.29 13.42
CA TYR A 231 8.73 -16.58 12.69
C TYR A 231 9.97 -17.46 12.56
N TRP A 232 10.75 -17.22 11.50
CA TRP A 232 11.91 -18.02 11.11
C TRP A 232 13.12 -17.44 11.84
N MET A 233 13.35 -17.87 13.08
CA MET A 233 14.35 -17.25 13.96
C MET A 233 15.79 -17.52 13.51
N GLU A 234 16.76 -16.73 13.99
CA GLU A 234 18.19 -16.88 13.67
C GLU A 234 18.76 -18.28 13.93
N ASP A 235 18.18 -19.02 14.88
CA ASP A 235 18.58 -20.35 15.29
C ASP A 235 17.76 -21.48 14.65
N ASP A 236 16.90 -21.16 13.69
CA ASP A 236 16.12 -22.16 12.96
C ASP A 236 17.03 -23.00 12.04
N ALA A 237 17.07 -24.31 12.30
CA ALA A 237 17.92 -25.25 11.60
C ALA A 237 17.35 -25.68 10.22
N GLU A 238 16.05 -25.48 9.99
CA GLU A 238 15.37 -25.85 8.75
C GLU A 238 15.27 -24.65 7.79
N PHE A 239 15.24 -23.44 8.35
CA PHE A 239 14.99 -22.20 7.63
C PHE A 239 16.12 -21.19 7.80
N HIS A 240 17.10 -21.23 6.88
CA HIS A 240 18.18 -20.24 6.83
C HIS A 240 17.74 -18.98 6.07
N VAL A 241 17.37 -17.94 6.82
CA VAL A 241 16.98 -16.63 6.28
C VAL A 241 18.17 -15.67 6.31
N ASP A 242 18.45 -15.00 5.19
CA ASP A 242 19.44 -13.93 5.09
C ASP A 242 18.81 -12.58 5.48
N TYR A 243 18.74 -12.33 6.79
CA TYR A 243 18.12 -11.12 7.34
C TYR A 243 18.83 -9.83 6.90
N ASP A 244 20.15 -9.86 6.74
CA ASP A 244 20.93 -8.73 6.23
C ASP A 244 20.45 -8.34 4.82
N ALA A 245 20.30 -9.32 3.93
CA ALA A 245 19.81 -9.08 2.58
C ALA A 245 18.37 -8.57 2.57
N LEU A 246 17.49 -9.10 3.43
CA LEU A 246 16.10 -8.66 3.52
C LEU A 246 15.97 -7.23 4.06
N ILE A 247 16.69 -6.89 5.12
CA ILE A 247 16.67 -5.55 5.74
C ILE A 247 17.26 -4.51 4.79
N THR A 248 18.32 -4.87 4.04
CA THR A 248 19.01 -3.95 3.13
C THR A 248 18.46 -3.95 1.71
N ARG A 249 17.47 -4.80 1.41
CA ARG A 249 16.79 -4.81 0.11
C ARG A 249 16.23 -3.43 -0.20
N ASP A 250 16.31 -3.09 -1.48
CA ASP A 250 15.78 -1.85 -2.02
C ASP A 250 14.28 -1.70 -1.72
N GLY A 251 13.93 -0.67 -0.94
CA GLY A 251 12.54 -0.37 -0.57
C GLY A 251 11.97 -1.26 0.54
N ALA A 252 12.81 -1.96 1.30
CA ALA A 252 12.40 -2.73 2.47
C ALA A 252 11.98 -1.88 3.69
N PHE A 253 11.90 -0.56 3.57
CA PHE A 253 11.55 0.30 4.71
C PHE A 253 10.78 1.55 4.32
N TYR A 254 10.03 2.08 5.28
CA TYR A 254 9.52 3.43 5.23
C TYR A 254 9.66 4.18 6.56
N ILE A 255 9.54 5.51 6.50
CA ILE A 255 9.40 6.34 7.70
C ILE A 255 7.93 6.63 7.93
N ASP A 256 7.40 6.22 9.08
CA ASP A 256 6.00 6.43 9.42
C ASP A 256 5.68 7.90 9.77
N LYS A 257 4.40 8.19 9.97
CA LYS A 257 3.90 9.52 10.34
C LYS A 257 4.52 10.11 11.62
N ASP A 258 5.04 9.26 12.51
CA ASP A 258 5.66 9.63 13.78
C ASP A 258 7.20 9.77 13.64
N GLY A 259 7.74 9.58 12.44
CA GLY A 259 9.16 9.65 12.15
C GLY A 259 9.93 8.40 12.58
N ARG A 260 9.26 7.26 12.73
CA ARG A 260 9.88 5.98 13.10
C ARG A 260 10.20 5.16 11.86
N LEU A 261 11.32 4.45 11.92
CA LEU A 261 11.72 3.48 10.90
C LEU A 261 10.83 2.24 11.00
N VAL A 262 10.22 1.84 9.88
CA VAL A 262 9.48 0.59 9.76
C VAL A 262 10.12 -0.25 8.67
N VAL A 263 10.51 -1.47 9.00
CA VAL A 263 11.05 -2.47 8.06
C VAL A 263 9.92 -3.40 7.61
N CYS A 264 9.85 -3.67 6.32
CA CYS A 264 8.84 -4.47 5.65
C CYS A 264 9.48 -5.73 5.04
N PHE A 265 8.84 -6.86 5.28
CA PHE A 265 9.18 -8.16 4.73
C PHE A 265 8.01 -8.63 3.87
N ASP A 266 8.32 -9.13 2.68
CA ASP A 266 7.34 -9.71 1.78
C ASP A 266 6.82 -11.04 2.39
N GLU A 267 5.72 -11.60 1.88
CA GLU A 267 5.21 -12.89 2.34
C GLU A 267 6.31 -13.98 2.19
N TYR A 268 6.36 -14.98 3.08
CA TYR A 268 7.42 -16.01 3.12
C TYR A 268 8.83 -15.56 3.52
N ASP A 269 9.16 -14.27 3.57
CA ASP A 269 10.52 -13.80 3.91
C ASP A 269 10.96 -14.23 5.31
N VAL A 270 10.09 -14.04 6.32
CA VAL A 270 10.41 -14.23 7.75
C VAL A 270 9.38 -15.06 8.51
N ALA A 271 8.32 -15.49 7.81
CA ALA A 271 7.17 -16.19 8.38
C ALA A 271 6.47 -17.05 7.30
N PRO A 272 5.73 -18.12 7.67
CA PRO A 272 4.93 -18.88 6.71
C PRO A 272 3.88 -17.98 6.02
N GLY A 273 3.49 -18.31 4.79
CA GLY A 273 2.57 -17.48 3.98
C GLY A 273 1.23 -17.15 4.64
N ALA A 274 0.73 -18.03 5.52
CA ALA A 274 -0.49 -17.76 6.30
C ALA A 274 -0.39 -16.50 7.20
N MET A 275 0.82 -16.01 7.47
CA MET A 275 1.04 -14.76 8.19
C MET A 275 0.97 -13.52 7.29
N GLY A 276 1.04 -13.67 5.97
CA GLY A 276 1.11 -12.57 5.00
C GLY A 276 2.41 -11.75 5.13
N ALA A 277 2.47 -10.64 4.41
CA ALA A 277 3.59 -9.71 4.52
C ALA A 277 3.74 -9.14 5.95
N GLN A 278 4.97 -9.02 6.44
CA GLN A 278 5.26 -8.61 7.81
C GLN A 278 5.87 -7.21 7.87
N SER A 279 5.65 -6.51 8.97
CA SER A 279 6.37 -5.26 9.25
C SER A 279 6.67 -5.07 10.73
N PHE A 280 7.77 -4.36 10.98
CA PHE A 280 8.30 -4.10 12.31
C PHE A 280 8.74 -2.65 12.42
N THR A 281 8.13 -1.90 13.32
CA THR A 281 8.61 -0.57 13.70
C THR A 281 9.84 -0.74 14.57
N VAL A 282 10.99 -0.29 14.10
CA VAL A 282 12.26 -0.41 14.81
C VAL A 282 12.26 0.53 16.01
N SER A 283 12.59 -0.01 17.18
CA SER A 283 12.73 0.75 18.41
C SER A 283 13.74 1.90 18.25
N ARG A 284 13.35 3.11 18.65
CA ARG A 284 14.24 4.27 18.57
C ARG A 284 15.46 4.06 19.45
N GLU A 285 15.28 3.44 20.61
CA GLU A 285 16.34 3.12 21.57
C GLU A 285 17.39 2.17 20.96
N ALA A 286 16.97 1.22 20.12
CA ALA A 286 17.87 0.27 19.48
C ALA A 286 18.84 0.95 18.49
N ILE A 287 18.41 2.02 17.84
CA ILE A 287 19.16 2.65 16.74
C ILE A 287 19.63 4.09 17.01
N ALA A 288 19.22 4.72 18.12
CA ALA A 288 19.47 6.14 18.39
C ALA A 288 20.95 6.54 18.32
N GLY A 289 21.86 5.67 18.79
CA GLY A 289 23.30 5.93 18.74
C GLY A 289 23.91 5.89 17.33
N LEU A 290 23.19 5.33 16.36
CA LEU A 290 23.66 5.05 15.01
C LEU A 290 23.11 6.02 13.96
N LEU A 291 22.00 6.71 14.27
CA LEU A 291 21.37 7.70 13.38
C LEU A 291 22.28 8.92 13.14
N ARG A 292 22.16 9.55 11.96
CA ARG A 292 22.82 10.83 11.63
C ARG A 292 22.20 12.02 12.36
#